data_AF-A0A956GLT0-F1
#
_entry.id   AF-A0A956GLT0-F1
#
_cell.length_a   1.000
_cell.length_b   1.000
_cell.length_c   1.000
_cell.angle_alpha   90.00
_cell.angle_beta   90.00
_cell.angle_gamma   90.00
#
_symmetry.space_group_name_H-M   'P 1'
#
loop_
_entity.id
_entity.type
_entity.pdbx_description
1 polymer ?
#
loop_
_entity_poly.entity_id
_entity_poly.type
_entity_poly.pdbx_seq_one_letter_code
_entity_poly.pdbx_strand_id
1 'polypeptide(L)'
;MRTAFDVQPGRILVVHPDRKAQRALHRVLSSTLCPVEIVELDAAVAVAADDPAVPTVIVIDQPLARTRPELVAGPGLAWIAVPCDDVQPARPEVVAELMAAGWRHVIGAPIALAGAELLIAVQKLLRGDPFGIDKHLGWGATIEATTLEDAGDRPAVVARLVEGAGRAGMSERVASLASVIVDELLANALFGAPAGGGGTRRDRADARFDSRPLAAREQVQLR
;
A
#
# COMPACT_ATOMS: atom_id res chain seq x y z
N MET A 1 -3.74 -11.91 20.06
CA MET A 1 -3.18 -10.59 19.68
C MET A 1 -1.84 -10.85 19.01
N ARG A 2 -1.80 -10.99 17.67
CA ARG A 2 -0.53 -11.05 16.94
C ARG A 2 0.13 -9.69 17.10
N THR A 3 1.31 -9.63 17.70
CA THR A 3 2.11 -8.41 17.71
C THR A 3 2.38 -8.01 16.25
N ALA A 4 2.31 -6.72 15.95
CA ALA A 4 2.45 -6.17 14.58
C ALA A 4 3.82 -6.45 13.92
N PHE A 5 4.66 -7.27 14.54
CA PHE A 5 6.03 -7.59 14.13
C PHE A 5 6.23 -9.06 13.73
N ASP A 6 5.19 -9.90 13.81
CA ASP A 6 5.29 -11.33 13.44
C ASP A 6 5.00 -11.58 11.95
N VAL A 7 5.16 -10.55 11.12
CA VAL A 7 5.08 -10.69 9.65
C VAL A 7 6.40 -11.28 9.21
N GLN A 8 6.37 -12.48 8.63
CA GLN A 8 7.55 -13.05 7.97
C GLN A 8 8.13 -11.99 7.01
N PRO A 9 9.42 -11.66 7.13
CA PRO A 9 10.03 -10.70 6.23
C PRO A 9 9.95 -11.30 4.82
N GLY A 10 9.15 -10.67 3.96
CA GLY A 10 9.13 -11.05 2.56
C GLY A 10 10.46 -10.73 1.89
N ARG A 11 10.59 -11.09 0.61
CA ARG A 11 11.79 -10.88 -0.19
C ARG A 11 11.49 -10.16 -1.50
N ILE A 12 12.53 -9.60 -2.08
CA ILE A 12 12.45 -8.84 -3.31
C ILE A 12 13.44 -9.42 -4.32
N LEU A 13 12.95 -9.79 -5.50
CA LEU A 13 13.77 -10.26 -6.60
C LEU A 13 13.85 -9.17 -7.66
N VAL A 14 15.06 -8.85 -8.12
CA VAL A 14 15.31 -7.85 -9.16
C VAL A 14 15.76 -8.57 -10.43
N VAL A 15 14.95 -8.46 -11.48
CA VAL A 15 15.22 -9.02 -12.81
C VAL A 15 15.49 -7.87 -13.77
N HIS A 16 16.74 -7.70 -14.16
CA HIS A 16 17.13 -6.54 -14.97
C HIS A 16 18.37 -6.83 -15.81
N PRO A 17 18.41 -6.52 -17.12
CA PRO A 17 19.58 -6.82 -17.95
C PRO A 17 20.77 -5.89 -17.68
N ASP A 18 20.51 -4.62 -17.37
CA ASP A 18 21.57 -3.62 -17.13
C ASP A 18 22.09 -3.63 -15.67
N ARG A 19 23.42 -3.71 -15.50
CA ARG A 19 24.09 -3.75 -14.19
C ARG A 19 24.02 -2.45 -13.39
N LYS A 20 23.96 -1.28 -14.04
CA LYS A 20 23.84 0.02 -13.38
C LYS A 20 22.44 0.17 -12.79
N ALA A 21 21.41 -0.19 -13.55
CA ALA A 21 20.02 -0.21 -13.09
C ALA A 21 19.82 -1.24 -11.96
N GLN A 22 20.40 -2.43 -12.05
CA GLN A 22 20.42 -3.41 -10.94
C GLN A 22 20.93 -2.79 -9.63
N ARG A 23 22.05 -2.05 -9.68
CA ARG A 23 22.62 -1.38 -8.49
C ARG A 23 21.72 -0.26 -7.97
N ALA A 24 21.09 0.51 -8.86
CA ALA A 24 20.16 1.58 -8.48
C ALA A 24 18.93 1.00 -7.78
N LEU A 25 18.31 -0.03 -8.37
CA LEU A 25 17.17 -0.75 -7.79
C LEU A 25 17.54 -1.37 -6.45
N HIS A 26 18.66 -2.10 -6.37
CA HIS A 26 19.12 -2.69 -5.12
C HIS A 26 19.27 -1.64 -4.02
N ARG A 27 19.87 -0.47 -4.32
CA ARG A 27 20.04 0.62 -3.35
C ARG A 27 18.70 1.15 -2.83
N VAL A 28 17.75 1.41 -3.73
CA VAL A 28 16.41 1.88 -3.36
C VAL A 28 15.69 0.84 -2.51
N LEU A 29 15.68 -0.41 -2.97
CA LEU A 29 14.92 -1.50 -2.37
C LEU A 29 15.52 -2.00 -1.06
N SER A 30 16.83 -1.85 -0.83
CA SER A 30 17.46 -2.22 0.44
C SER A 30 16.88 -1.46 1.64
N SER A 31 16.30 -0.27 1.42
CA SER A 31 15.64 0.51 2.48
C SER A 31 14.32 -0.11 2.97
N THR A 32 13.81 -1.14 2.28
CA THR A 32 12.67 -1.95 2.76
C THR A 32 13.03 -2.84 3.95
N LEU A 33 14.33 -3.03 4.23
CA LEU A 33 14.86 -4.01 5.20
C LEU A 33 14.48 -5.46 4.87
N CYS A 34 14.03 -5.73 3.64
CA CYS A 34 13.79 -7.07 3.12
C CYS A 34 15.02 -7.54 2.33
N PRO A 35 15.31 -8.85 2.25
CA PRO A 35 16.32 -9.38 1.36
C PRO A 35 16.03 -8.97 -0.10
N VAL A 36 17.05 -8.42 -0.78
CA VAL A 36 16.99 -8.06 -2.19
C VAL A 36 17.99 -8.91 -2.95
N GLU A 37 17.51 -9.72 -3.89
CA GLU A 37 18.34 -10.60 -4.70
C GLU A 37 18.26 -10.18 -6.17
N ILE A 38 19.41 -10.05 -6.82
CA ILE A 38 19.49 -9.82 -8.26
C ILE A 38 19.59 -11.17 -8.93
N VAL A 39 18.62 -11.50 -9.78
CA VAL A 39 18.49 -12.83 -10.39
C VAL A 39 18.12 -12.71 -11.87
N GLU A 40 18.40 -13.76 -12.63
CA GLU A 40 17.87 -13.90 -13.98
C GLU A 40 16.37 -14.24 -13.95
N LEU A 41 15.67 -14.01 -15.06
CA LEU A 41 14.22 -14.15 -15.13
C LEU A 41 13.75 -15.55 -14.72
N ASP A 42 14.33 -16.60 -15.29
CA ASP A 42 13.92 -17.98 -15.00
C ASP A 42 14.20 -18.35 -13.53
N ALA A 43 15.31 -17.83 -12.98
CA ALA A 43 15.63 -18.00 -11.57
C ALA A 43 14.62 -17.27 -10.67
N ALA A 44 14.14 -16.08 -11.05
CA ALA A 44 13.11 -15.38 -10.28
C ALA A 44 11.82 -16.18 -10.17
N VAL A 45 11.38 -16.76 -11.28
CA VAL A 45 10.18 -17.62 -11.33
C VAL A 45 10.38 -18.86 -10.45
N ALA A 46 11.53 -19.53 -10.56
CA ALA A 46 11.84 -20.72 -9.76
C ALA A 46 11.90 -20.39 -8.26
N VAL A 47 12.62 -19.34 -7.87
CA VAL A 47 12.76 -18.91 -6.48
C VAL A 47 11.41 -18.56 -5.87
N ALA A 48 10.56 -17.84 -6.61
CA ALA A 48 9.22 -17.48 -6.15
C ALA A 48 8.27 -18.70 -6.02
N ALA A 49 8.49 -19.76 -6.81
CA ALA A 49 7.71 -21.00 -6.73
C ALA A 49 8.18 -21.94 -5.61
N ASP A 50 9.47 -21.94 -5.28
CA ASP A 50 10.10 -22.86 -4.34
C ASP A 50 9.56 -22.70 -2.90
N ASP A 51 9.34 -21.45 -2.49
CA ASP A 51 8.78 -21.13 -1.16
C ASP A 51 7.61 -20.14 -1.29
N PRO A 52 6.38 -20.64 -1.52
CA PRO A 52 5.19 -19.79 -1.65
C PRO A 52 4.73 -19.20 -0.31
N ALA A 53 5.26 -19.68 0.82
CA ALA A 53 4.92 -19.11 2.13
C ALA A 53 5.63 -17.76 2.35
N VAL A 54 6.79 -17.55 1.71
CA VAL A 54 7.54 -16.29 1.78
C VAL A 54 6.98 -15.27 0.77
N PRO A 55 6.40 -14.15 1.23
CA PRO A 55 5.90 -13.11 0.33
C PRO A 55 7.01 -12.59 -0.57
N THR A 56 6.87 -12.75 -1.89
CA THR A 56 7.93 -12.44 -2.85
C THR A 56 7.46 -11.38 -3.84
N VAL A 57 8.09 -10.21 -3.86
CA VAL A 57 7.82 -9.16 -4.86
C VAL A 57 8.92 -9.18 -5.91
N ILE A 58 8.54 -9.19 -7.18
CA ILE A 58 9.48 -9.25 -8.30
C ILE A 58 9.45 -7.91 -9.02
N VAL A 59 10.61 -7.24 -9.08
CA VAL A 59 10.81 -5.99 -9.79
C VAL A 59 11.56 -6.31 -11.08
N ILE A 60 10.91 -6.06 -12.22
CA ILE A 60 11.39 -6.46 -13.53
C ILE A 60 11.49 -5.27 -14.48
N ASP A 61 12.52 -5.29 -15.32
CA ASP A 61 12.67 -4.37 -16.43
C ASP A 61 11.40 -4.33 -17.33
N GLN A 62 10.91 -3.13 -17.62
CA GLN A 62 9.67 -2.94 -18.36
C GLN A 62 9.73 -3.48 -19.81
N PRO A 63 10.77 -3.20 -20.63
CA PRO A 63 10.97 -3.88 -21.91
C PRO A 63 10.90 -5.40 -21.80
N LEU A 64 11.56 -6.00 -20.81
CA LEU A 64 11.49 -7.45 -20.58
C LEU A 64 10.07 -7.91 -20.21
N ALA A 65 9.39 -7.20 -19.32
CA ALA A 65 8.00 -7.48 -18.92
C ALA A 65 7.04 -7.51 -20.12
N ARG A 66 7.20 -6.58 -21.08
CA ARG A 66 6.39 -6.54 -22.30
C ARG A 66 6.57 -7.77 -23.18
N THR A 67 7.79 -8.32 -23.23
CA THR A 67 8.06 -9.52 -24.03
C THR A 67 7.52 -10.79 -23.37
N ARG A 68 7.15 -10.74 -22.09
CA ARG A 68 6.73 -11.86 -21.27
C ARG A 68 5.47 -11.51 -20.45
N PRO A 69 4.34 -11.15 -21.10
CA PRO A 69 3.13 -10.71 -20.41
C PRO A 69 2.55 -11.78 -19.48
N GLU A 70 2.80 -13.06 -19.76
CA GLU A 70 2.30 -14.20 -18.98
C GLU A 70 2.88 -14.29 -17.56
N LEU A 71 4.00 -13.60 -17.29
CA LEU A 71 4.64 -13.63 -15.98
C LEU A 71 3.75 -13.11 -14.85
N VAL A 72 2.79 -12.23 -15.14
CA VAL A 72 1.88 -11.69 -14.12
C VAL A 72 0.98 -12.77 -13.49
N ALA A 73 0.76 -13.89 -14.19
CA ALA A 73 0.04 -15.05 -13.67
C ALA A 73 0.99 -16.05 -12.96
N GLY A 74 2.29 -15.75 -12.94
CA GLY A 74 3.33 -16.57 -12.34
C GLY A 74 3.36 -16.49 -10.81
N PRO A 75 4.26 -17.26 -10.18
CA PRO A 75 4.45 -17.27 -8.74
C PRO A 75 4.94 -15.91 -8.24
N GLY A 76 4.73 -15.67 -6.94
CA GLY A 76 5.05 -14.41 -6.27
C GLY A 76 3.81 -13.66 -5.83
N LEU A 77 4.01 -12.74 -4.89
CA LEU A 77 2.97 -11.87 -4.39
C LEU A 77 2.57 -10.83 -5.44
N ALA A 78 3.57 -10.28 -6.15
CA ALA A 78 3.36 -9.26 -7.17
C ALA A 78 4.57 -9.13 -8.12
N TRP A 79 4.26 -8.70 -9.34
CA TRP A 79 5.22 -8.33 -10.38
C TRP A 79 5.10 -6.82 -10.65
N ILE A 80 6.22 -6.11 -10.59
CA ILE A 80 6.31 -4.66 -10.82
C ILE A 80 7.19 -4.40 -12.03
N ALA A 81 6.62 -3.85 -13.10
CA ALA A 81 7.38 -3.40 -14.26
C ALA A 81 7.94 -1.99 -14.02
N VAL A 82 9.25 -1.81 -14.25
CA VAL A 82 9.93 -0.51 -14.07
C VAL A 82 10.73 -0.11 -15.32
N PRO A 83 10.65 1.15 -15.79
CA PRO A 83 11.44 1.64 -16.91
C PRO A 83 12.87 1.86 -16.43
N CYS A 84 13.84 1.50 -17.26
CA CYS A 84 15.24 1.58 -16.89
C CYS A 84 16.06 2.61 -17.65
N ASP A 85 15.44 3.36 -18.57
CA ASP A 85 16.05 4.58 -19.04
C ASP A 85 16.02 5.62 -17.91
N ASP A 86 17.19 5.95 -17.39
CA ASP A 86 17.42 6.91 -16.30
C ASP A 86 16.77 8.29 -16.54
N VAL A 87 16.39 8.57 -17.79
CA VAL A 87 16.00 9.90 -18.26
C VAL A 87 14.59 9.97 -18.80
N GLN A 88 14.04 8.87 -19.35
CA GLN A 88 12.75 8.93 -20.04
C GLN A 88 11.66 8.13 -19.33
N PRO A 89 10.52 8.77 -19.01
CA PRO A 89 9.33 8.05 -18.58
C PRO A 89 8.90 6.99 -19.59
N ALA A 90 8.27 5.94 -19.09
CA ALA A 90 7.56 4.97 -19.89
C ALA A 90 6.53 5.68 -20.77
N ARG A 91 6.49 5.28 -22.04
CA ARG A 91 5.47 5.77 -22.97
C ARG A 91 4.07 5.32 -22.49
N PRO A 92 3.04 6.17 -22.53
CA PRO A 92 1.69 5.81 -22.10
C PRO A 92 1.15 4.54 -22.79
N GLU A 93 1.44 4.38 -24.08
CA GLU A 93 1.07 3.19 -24.86
C GLU A 93 1.61 1.90 -24.23
N VAL A 94 2.86 1.93 -23.76
CA VAL A 94 3.52 0.77 -23.14
C VAL A 94 2.89 0.42 -21.79
N VAL A 95 2.56 1.44 -21.00
CA VAL A 95 1.86 1.24 -19.73
C VAL A 95 0.48 0.62 -19.99
N ALA A 96 -0.26 1.13 -20.98
CA ALA A 96 -1.57 0.61 -21.35
C ALA A 96 -1.51 -0.85 -21.83
N GLU A 97 -0.50 -1.21 -22.64
CA GLU A 97 -0.27 -2.60 -23.07
C GLU A 97 -0.06 -3.56 -21.90
N LEU A 98 0.80 -3.19 -20.94
CA LEU A 98 1.06 -4.02 -19.75
C LEU A 98 -0.19 -4.15 -18.87
N MET A 99 -0.91 -3.06 -18.64
CA MET A 99 -2.15 -3.07 -17.87
C MET A 99 -3.21 -3.97 -18.55
N ALA A 100 -3.33 -3.90 -19.88
CA ALA A 100 -4.23 -4.75 -20.66
C ALA A 100 -3.82 -6.24 -20.60
N ALA A 101 -2.52 -6.52 -20.48
CA ALA A 101 -1.98 -7.86 -20.23
C ALA A 101 -2.15 -8.34 -18.78
N GLY A 102 -2.75 -7.55 -17.90
CA GLY A 102 -3.07 -7.93 -16.52
C GLY A 102 -2.05 -7.46 -15.48
N TRP A 103 -0.99 -6.73 -15.87
CA TRP A 103 -0.04 -6.14 -14.93
C TRP A 103 -0.74 -5.14 -14.03
N ARG A 104 -0.59 -5.31 -12.72
CA ARG A 104 -1.22 -4.45 -11.71
C ARG A 104 -0.32 -3.34 -11.21
N HIS A 105 1.00 -3.48 -11.41
CA HIS A 105 2.01 -2.55 -10.92
C HIS A 105 2.97 -2.22 -12.05
N VAL A 106 2.83 -1.01 -12.59
CA VAL A 106 3.71 -0.46 -13.62
C VAL A 106 4.13 0.92 -13.13
N ILE A 107 5.43 1.13 -12.95
CA ILE A 107 5.97 2.44 -12.61
C ILE A 107 6.23 3.19 -13.91
N GLY A 108 5.62 4.35 -14.11
CA GLY A 108 5.77 5.09 -15.37
C GLY A 108 7.01 5.98 -15.44
N ALA A 109 7.60 6.33 -14.31
CA ALA A 109 8.72 7.27 -14.24
C ALA A 109 10.08 6.55 -14.08
N PRO A 110 11.19 7.13 -14.57
CA PRO A 110 12.53 6.58 -14.38
C PRO A 110 12.83 6.32 -12.91
N ILE A 111 13.61 5.27 -12.60
CA ILE A 111 13.97 4.92 -11.22
C ILE A 111 14.63 6.10 -10.48
N ALA A 112 15.43 6.92 -11.19
CA ALA A 112 16.05 8.12 -10.63
C ALA A 112 15.03 9.13 -10.05
N LEU A 113 13.81 9.17 -10.60
CA LEU A 113 12.72 10.04 -10.15
C LEU A 113 11.67 9.30 -9.32
N ALA A 114 11.50 7.99 -9.57
CA ALA A 114 10.43 7.17 -9.02
C ALA A 114 10.88 6.23 -7.88
N GLY A 115 12.13 6.32 -7.41
CA GLY A 115 12.64 5.42 -6.37
C GLY A 115 11.78 5.41 -5.11
N ALA A 116 11.25 6.57 -4.69
CA ALA A 116 10.34 6.65 -3.55
C ALA A 116 8.98 5.96 -3.84
N GLU A 117 8.44 6.11 -5.04
CA GLU A 117 7.19 5.46 -5.44
C GLU A 117 7.34 3.93 -5.49
N LEU A 118 8.44 3.44 -6.08
CA LEU A 118 8.77 2.02 -6.10
C LEU A 118 8.92 1.47 -4.68
N LEU A 119 9.64 2.17 -3.81
CA LEU A 119 9.81 1.78 -2.41
C LEU A 119 8.46 1.64 -1.69
N ILE A 120 7.59 2.65 -1.83
CA ILE A 120 6.25 2.65 -1.23
C ILE A 120 5.40 1.50 -1.79
N ALA A 121 5.45 1.26 -3.11
CA ALA A 121 4.70 0.17 -3.75
C ALA A 121 5.13 -1.20 -3.21
N VAL A 122 6.43 -1.45 -3.12
CA VAL A 122 6.96 -2.72 -2.58
C VAL A 122 6.58 -2.89 -1.10
N GLN A 123 6.71 -1.84 -0.28
CA GLN A 123 6.32 -1.90 1.14
C GLN A 123 4.82 -2.16 1.33
N LYS A 124 3.94 -1.54 0.51
CA LYS A 124 2.50 -1.78 0.52
C LYS A 124 2.20 -3.26 0.26
N LEU A 125 2.86 -3.83 -0.74
CA LEU A 125 2.68 -5.22 -1.13
C LEU A 125 3.15 -6.16 -0.01
N LEU A 126 4.41 -6.03 0.42
CA LEU A 126 5.00 -6.93 1.42
C LEU A 126 4.29 -6.88 2.78
N ARG A 127 3.74 -5.73 3.17
CA ARG A 127 2.98 -5.58 4.43
C ARG A 127 1.52 -6.01 4.30
N GLY A 128 1.02 -6.23 3.09
CA GLY A 128 -0.42 -6.46 2.85
C GLY A 128 -1.29 -5.29 3.26
N ASP A 129 -0.71 -4.08 3.38
CA ASP A 129 -1.40 -2.88 3.86
C ASP A 129 -1.34 -1.76 2.81
N PRO A 130 -2.26 -1.78 1.83
CA PRO A 130 -2.31 -0.78 0.77
C PRO A 130 -2.59 0.63 1.30
N PHE A 131 -3.23 0.76 2.48
CA PHE A 131 -3.70 2.04 3.02
C PHE A 131 -2.97 2.51 4.29
N GLY A 132 -2.14 1.67 4.91
CA GLY A 132 -1.42 1.99 6.15
C GLY A 132 -0.63 3.28 6.02
N ILE A 133 -0.90 4.25 6.90
CA ILE A 133 -0.26 5.55 6.93
C ILE A 133 1.22 5.45 7.31
N ASP A 134 1.60 4.37 8.01
CA ASP A 134 2.92 4.10 8.57
C ASP A 134 4.08 4.24 7.57
N LYS A 135 3.82 4.00 6.28
CA LYS A 135 4.80 4.14 5.19
C LYS A 135 5.04 5.58 4.73
N HIS A 136 4.13 6.49 5.08
CA HIS A 136 4.22 7.92 4.82
C HIS A 136 4.76 8.69 6.02
N LEU A 137 4.89 8.03 7.18
CA LEU A 137 5.37 8.64 8.40
C LEU A 137 6.90 8.57 8.48
N GLY A 138 7.50 9.66 8.97
CA GLY A 138 8.93 9.73 9.25
C GLY A 138 9.35 8.87 10.44
N TRP A 139 10.66 8.68 10.59
CA TRP A 139 11.21 7.98 11.76
C TRP A 139 10.83 8.72 13.05
N GLY A 140 10.36 7.96 14.04
CA GLY A 140 9.92 8.51 15.33
C GLY A 140 8.47 9.00 15.37
N ALA A 141 7.69 8.83 14.29
CA ALA A 141 6.26 9.09 14.33
C ALA A 141 5.54 8.03 15.21
N THR A 142 4.65 8.50 16.07
CA THR A 142 3.79 7.64 16.90
C THR A 142 2.47 7.43 16.19
N ILE A 143 2.06 6.16 16.05
CA ILE A 143 0.75 5.78 15.50
C ILE A 143 -0.16 5.42 16.67
N GLU A 144 -1.29 6.10 16.79
CA GLU A 144 -2.33 5.79 17.77
C GLU A 144 -3.52 5.17 17.04
N ALA A 145 -3.84 3.91 17.38
CA ALA A 145 -5.01 3.25 16.84
C ALA A 145 -6.22 3.41 17.78
N THR A 146 -7.40 3.62 17.22
CA THR A 146 -8.68 3.59 17.96
C THR A 146 -9.71 2.83 17.15
N THR A 147 -10.37 1.88 17.79
CA THR A 147 -11.49 1.14 17.21
C THR A 147 -12.79 1.77 17.69
N LEU A 148 -13.68 2.12 16.76
CA LEU A 148 -15.04 2.51 17.10
C LEU A 148 -15.84 1.23 17.34
N GLU A 149 -16.44 1.12 18.52
CA GLU A 149 -17.34 0.03 18.89
C GLU A 149 -18.80 0.46 18.77
N ASP A 150 -19.08 1.75 18.88
CA ASP A 150 -20.40 2.35 18.64
C ASP A 150 -20.30 3.51 17.63
N ALA A 151 -21.30 3.64 16.76
CA ALA A 151 -21.38 4.78 15.83
C ALA A 151 -21.42 6.15 16.56
N GLY A 152 -21.95 6.18 17.78
CA GLY A 152 -21.99 7.32 18.69
C GLY A 152 -20.63 7.73 19.26
N ASP A 153 -19.60 6.89 19.15
CA ASP A 153 -18.24 7.23 19.60
C ASP A 153 -17.55 8.25 18.67
N ARG A 154 -18.10 8.47 17.47
CA ARG A 154 -17.50 9.32 16.43
C ARG A 154 -17.08 10.71 16.94
N PRO A 155 -17.93 11.50 17.64
CA PRO A 155 -17.54 12.82 18.11
C PRO A 155 -16.37 12.78 19.12
N ALA A 156 -16.32 11.75 19.97
CA ALA A 156 -15.24 11.58 20.95
C ALA A 156 -13.90 11.27 20.27
N VAL A 157 -13.92 10.43 19.22
CA VAL A 157 -12.72 10.13 18.42
C VAL A 157 -12.20 11.38 17.71
N VAL A 158 -13.09 12.17 17.10
CA VAL A 158 -12.72 13.43 16.44
C VAL A 158 -12.13 14.43 17.45
N ALA A 159 -12.74 14.57 18.63
CA ALA A 159 -12.22 15.44 19.69
C ALA A 159 -10.82 15.04 20.16
N ARG A 160 -10.57 13.74 20.35
CA ARG A 160 -9.24 13.22 20.70
C ARG A 160 -8.18 13.51 19.64
N LEU A 161 -8.54 13.43 18.35
CA LEU A 161 -7.61 13.76 17.27
C LEU A 161 -7.23 15.25 17.28
N VAL A 162 -8.20 16.15 17.51
CA VAL A 162 -7.94 17.59 17.64
C VAL A 162 -7.01 17.86 18.83
N GLU A 163 -7.25 17.22 19.97
CA GLU A 163 -6.38 17.33 21.14
C GLU A 163 -4.96 16.83 20.85
N GLY A 164 -4.84 15.67 20.19
CA GLY A 164 -3.56 15.08 19.77
C GLY A 164 -2.79 16.00 18.82
N ALA A 165 -3.46 16.59 17.83
CA ALA A 165 -2.87 17.57 16.92
C ALA A 165 -2.32 18.79 17.67
N GLY A 166 -3.07 19.29 18.68
CA GLY A 166 -2.61 20.36 19.55
C GLY A 166 -1.36 19.98 20.35
N ARG A 167 -1.32 18.79 20.95
CA ARG A 167 -0.14 18.27 21.67
C ARG A 167 1.08 18.10 20.76
N ALA A 168 0.86 17.78 19.49
CA ALA A 168 1.91 17.69 18.48
C ALA A 168 2.38 19.06 17.93
N GLY A 169 1.85 20.18 18.46
CA GLY A 169 2.22 21.53 18.06
C GLY A 169 1.60 22.00 16.74
N MET A 170 0.55 21.33 16.26
CA MET A 170 -0.17 21.77 15.06
C MET A 170 -1.04 23.00 15.36
N SER A 171 -1.15 23.90 14.39
CA SER A 171 -2.06 25.06 14.51
C SER A 171 -3.52 24.65 14.61
N GLU A 172 -4.35 25.48 15.25
CA GLU A 172 -5.81 25.29 15.34
C GLU A 172 -6.47 25.10 13.97
N ARG A 173 -6.00 25.85 12.96
CA ARG A 173 -6.48 25.71 11.58
C ARG A 173 -6.22 24.32 11.01
N VAL A 174 -5.03 23.77 11.25
CA VAL A 174 -4.67 22.41 10.78
C VAL A 174 -5.49 21.37 11.52
N ALA A 175 -5.63 21.50 12.85
CA ALA A 175 -6.45 20.60 13.65
C ALA A 175 -7.93 20.62 13.22
N SER A 176 -8.47 21.79 12.91
CA SER A 176 -9.84 21.95 12.38
C SER A 176 -10.01 21.32 11.00
N LEU A 177 -9.04 21.47 10.09
CA LEU A 177 -9.11 20.81 8.79
C LEU A 177 -9.06 19.28 8.93
N ALA A 178 -8.17 18.79 9.79
CA ALA A 178 -8.04 17.35 10.07
C ALA A 178 -9.31 16.77 10.68
N SER A 179 -9.99 17.50 11.58
CA SER A 179 -11.23 17.03 12.20
C SER A 179 -12.36 16.84 11.18
N VAL A 180 -12.51 17.77 10.23
CA VAL A 180 -13.49 17.66 9.14
C VAL A 180 -13.20 16.45 8.27
N ILE A 181 -11.93 16.26 7.87
CA ILE A 181 -11.54 15.11 7.04
C ILE A 181 -11.82 13.79 7.77
N VAL A 182 -11.46 13.70 9.05
CA VAL A 182 -11.62 12.49 9.84
C VAL A 182 -13.10 12.19 10.09
N ASP A 183 -13.92 13.19 10.40
CA ASP A 183 -15.37 13.01 10.58
C ASP A 183 -16.02 12.46 9.30
N GLU A 184 -15.65 13.00 8.13
CA GLU A 184 -16.13 12.52 6.82
C GLU A 184 -15.65 11.09 6.50
N LEU A 185 -14.39 10.76 6.78
CA LEU A 185 -13.88 9.40 6.59
C LEU A 185 -14.60 8.40 7.50
N LEU A 186 -14.80 8.75 8.77
CA LEU A 186 -15.54 7.92 9.72
C LEU A 186 -17.00 7.77 9.29
N ALA A 187 -17.66 8.84 8.86
CA ALA A 187 -19.02 8.77 8.34
C ALA A 187 -19.13 7.86 7.11
N ASN A 188 -18.19 7.99 6.16
CA ASN A 188 -18.16 7.11 4.98
C ASN A 188 -17.91 5.64 5.35
N ALA A 189 -17.03 5.37 6.31
CA ALA A 189 -16.78 4.02 6.79
C ALA A 189 -18.00 3.41 7.50
N LEU A 190 -18.67 4.18 8.36
CA LEU A 190 -19.81 3.72 9.15
C LEU A 190 -21.09 3.55 8.30
N PHE A 191 -21.32 4.45 7.34
CA PHE A 191 -22.60 4.56 6.64
C PHE A 191 -22.52 4.31 5.14
N GLY A 192 -21.37 4.58 4.52
CA GLY A 192 -21.17 4.42 3.08
C GLY A 192 -20.63 3.05 2.65
N ALA A 193 -19.97 2.33 3.56
CA ALA A 193 -19.39 1.02 3.28
C ALA A 193 -20.47 -0.07 3.12
N PRO A 194 -20.32 -1.01 2.15
CA PRO A 194 -21.22 -2.15 2.02
C PRO A 194 -21.25 -2.98 3.31
N ALA A 195 -22.43 -3.22 3.88
CA ALA A 195 -22.59 -3.88 5.18
C ALA A 195 -22.54 -5.43 5.12
N GLY A 196 -22.34 -6.02 3.94
CA GLY A 196 -22.30 -7.48 3.78
C GLY A 196 -21.94 -7.95 2.38
N GLY A 197 -21.76 -9.28 2.22
CA GLY A 197 -21.36 -9.93 0.96
C GLY A 197 -22.36 -9.77 -0.19
N GLY A 198 -23.56 -9.25 0.05
CA GLY A 198 -24.57 -8.95 -0.97
C GLY A 198 -24.53 -7.52 -1.52
N GLY A 199 -23.63 -6.65 -1.04
CA GLY A 199 -23.43 -5.31 -1.62
C GLY A 199 -24.53 -4.28 -1.34
N THR A 200 -25.57 -4.60 -0.57
CA THR A 200 -26.59 -3.62 -0.18
C THR A 200 -25.98 -2.56 0.74
N ARG A 201 -25.94 -1.32 0.24
CA ARG A 201 -25.60 -0.13 1.04
C ARG A 201 -26.66 0.07 2.12
N ARG A 202 -26.24 0.59 3.27
CA ARG A 202 -27.18 0.99 4.32
C ARG A 202 -28.00 2.18 3.84
N ASP A 203 -29.25 2.22 4.27
CA ASP A 203 -30.16 3.29 3.86
C ASP A 203 -29.70 4.62 4.49
N ARG A 204 -29.72 5.68 3.69
CA ARG A 204 -29.10 6.97 4.07
C ARG A 204 -29.88 7.70 5.19
N ALA A 205 -31.10 7.23 5.46
CA ALA A 205 -31.99 7.74 6.50
C ALA A 205 -31.62 7.22 7.91
N ASP A 206 -31.13 5.98 8.04
CA ASP A 206 -30.65 5.41 9.32
C ASP A 206 -29.29 5.97 9.73
N ALA A 207 -28.60 6.66 8.82
CA ALA A 207 -27.19 7.03 8.94
C ALA A 207 -26.92 8.28 9.79
N ARG A 208 -27.94 8.97 10.32
CA ARG A 208 -27.75 10.34 10.82
C ARG A 208 -27.78 10.48 12.33
N PHE A 209 -28.55 9.68 13.06
CA PHE A 209 -28.69 9.88 14.49
C PHE A 209 -29.07 8.55 15.12
N ASP A 210 -28.11 7.92 15.82
CA ASP A 210 -28.30 7.23 17.11
C ASP A 210 -27.08 6.37 17.42
N SER A 211 -26.75 6.26 18.72
CA SER A 211 -25.81 5.26 19.21
C SER A 211 -26.25 3.90 18.69
N ARG A 212 -25.32 3.20 18.07
CA ARG A 212 -25.55 1.90 17.47
C ARG A 212 -24.29 1.07 17.66
N PRO A 213 -24.38 -0.02 18.45
CA PRO A 213 -23.29 -0.97 18.55
C PRO A 213 -22.93 -1.51 17.17
N LEU A 214 -21.63 -1.51 16.87
CA LEU A 214 -21.08 -2.02 15.63
C LEU A 214 -20.80 -3.51 15.80
N ALA A 215 -21.33 -4.33 14.90
CA ALA A 215 -20.92 -5.73 14.84
C ALA A 215 -19.41 -5.82 14.50
N ALA A 216 -18.75 -6.93 14.83
CA ALA A 216 -17.29 -7.07 14.62
C ALA A 216 -16.81 -6.73 13.19
N ARG A 217 -17.61 -7.00 12.16
CA ARG A 217 -17.32 -6.65 10.75
C ARG A 217 -17.57 -5.18 10.38
N GLU A 218 -18.23 -4.44 11.25
CA GLU A 218 -18.62 -3.05 11.10
C GLU A 218 -17.75 -2.11 11.94
N GLN A 219 -16.94 -2.68 12.84
CA GLN A 219 -15.97 -1.93 13.62
C GLN A 219 -14.98 -1.24 12.68
N VAL A 220 -14.81 0.06 12.89
CA VAL A 220 -13.89 0.90 12.13
C VAL A 220 -12.65 1.12 12.97
N GLN A 221 -11.49 0.75 12.46
CA GLN A 221 -10.22 1.08 13.08
C GLN A 221 -9.63 2.33 12.40
N LEU A 222 -9.49 3.39 13.17
CA LEU A 222 -8.69 4.56 12.81
C LEU A 222 -7.26 4.33 13.30
N ARG A 223 -6.25 4.64 12.47
CA ARG A 223 -4.82 4.56 12.79
C ARG A 223 -4.13 5.83 12.33
#